data_AF-A0A4Y9JJ65-F1
#
_entry.id   AF-A0A4Y9JJ65-F1
#
_cell.length_a   1.000
_cell.length_b   1.000
_cell.length_c   1.000
_cell.angle_alpha   90.00
_cell.angle_beta   90.00
_cell.angle_gamma   90.00
#
_symmetry.space_group_name_H-M   'P 1'
#
loop_
_entity.id
_entity.type
_entity.pdbx_description
1 polymer ?
#
loop_
_entity_poly.entity_id
_entity_poly.type
_entity_poly.pdbx_seq_one_letter_code
_entity_poly.pdbx_strand_id
1 'polypeptide(L)'
;MKQKQIVAFLVLLFSVICLISCGIRGIQSAKMRGSSQEVRVAEESARKDADTLLRSVLTQNDQGFSILYGKSYNQWTKEMIFPSQIEAAIKDNGWTPASKYTYQYAKGFEKLTPSEVLGRFLETRRDNLKDIKEYELTKVEVLDDKATITFISHQINNTAIANAINSIYLVLADGHIDVFAALNKANETDSEFKKLHMLASDFLYYANFSDLLSDDKEIPSYVSETPLTEGSYEISFDLEKNSQGHWLISDKNYKNLVSDLLNYDEKASQVSYADTTAKTSSSREDK
;
A
#
# COMPACT_ATOMS: atom_id res chain seq x y z
N MET A 1 -21.43 42.91 5.98
CA MET A 1 -19.98 43.24 5.90
C MET A 1 -19.34 42.85 7.22
N LYS A 2 -18.27 42.04 7.23
CA LYS A 2 -16.88 42.42 7.60
C LYS A 2 -16.80 43.11 8.99
N GLN A 3 -15.95 42.69 9.93
CA GLN A 3 -14.52 42.39 9.74
C GLN A 3 -13.91 41.45 10.79
N LYS A 4 -12.97 40.64 10.28
CA LYS A 4 -11.83 39.97 10.93
C LYS A 4 -11.29 40.62 12.21
N GLN A 5 -10.96 39.79 13.21
CA GLN A 5 -9.91 40.11 14.19
C GLN A 5 -8.54 39.68 13.65
N ILE A 6 -7.53 40.51 13.88
CA ILE A 6 -6.10 40.20 13.70
C ILE A 6 -5.47 40.46 15.06
N VAL A 7 -4.70 39.51 15.58
CA VAL A 7 -3.81 39.74 16.73
C VAL A 7 -2.44 39.14 16.39
N ALA A 8 -1.42 39.98 16.43
CA ALA A 8 -0.03 39.60 16.34
C ALA A 8 0.66 40.00 17.65
N PHE A 9 1.53 39.14 18.18
CA PHE A 9 2.46 39.45 19.26
C PHE A 9 3.79 38.74 18.93
N LEU A 10 4.86 39.47 18.59
CA LEU A 10 5.78 40.25 19.43
C LEU A 10 6.90 39.40 20.04
N VAL A 11 8.11 39.63 19.53
CA VAL A 11 9.39 39.07 19.96
C VAL A 11 9.93 39.84 21.16
N LEU A 12 10.64 39.16 22.08
CA LEU A 12 11.60 39.83 22.97
C LEU A 12 12.72 38.88 23.41
N LEU A 13 13.96 39.22 23.03
CA LEU A 13 15.21 38.64 23.56
C LEU A 13 15.59 39.36 24.88
N PHE A 14 16.27 38.65 25.79
CA PHE A 14 17.37 39.24 26.59
C PHE A 14 18.35 38.15 27.08
N SER A 15 19.55 38.52 27.51
CA SER A 15 20.77 37.73 27.27
C SER A 15 21.82 37.69 28.42
N VAL A 16 22.41 36.49 28.63
CA VAL A 16 23.82 36.18 29.05
C VAL A 16 24.26 36.40 30.52
N ILE A 17 25.38 35.72 30.89
CA ILE A 17 26.24 35.71 32.12
C ILE A 17 25.98 34.49 33.06
N CYS A 18 26.95 33.62 33.45
CA CYS A 18 28.32 33.32 32.97
C CYS A 18 28.89 31.97 33.50
N LEU A 19 30.18 31.67 33.22
CA LEU A 19 31.03 30.57 33.78
C LEU A 19 31.50 30.92 35.23
N ILE A 20 32.10 30.08 36.12
CA ILE A 20 33.23 29.12 36.04
C ILE A 20 33.22 28.23 37.33
N SER A 21 33.61 26.95 37.27
CA SER A 21 34.48 26.29 38.30
C SER A 21 34.96 24.89 37.86
N CYS A 22 36.23 24.57 38.13
CA CYS A 22 36.84 23.27 37.80
C CYS A 22 36.61 22.20 38.87
N GLY A 23 36.67 20.93 38.47
CA GLY A 23 37.13 19.85 39.35
C GLY A 23 36.18 18.68 39.56
N ILE A 24 36.19 17.72 38.63
CA ILE A 24 36.32 16.27 38.88
C ILE A 24 36.84 15.65 37.57
N ARG A 25 38.11 15.24 37.55
CA ARG A 25 38.66 14.33 36.54
C ARG A 25 38.61 12.93 37.14
N GLY A 26 37.61 12.15 36.76
CA GLY A 26 37.49 10.77 37.21
C GLY A 26 36.12 10.17 36.88
N ILE A 27 36.12 9.00 36.24
CA ILE A 27 34.97 8.11 36.12
C ILE A 27 33.79 8.67 35.29
N GLN A 28 34.00 8.87 33.98
CA GLN A 28 32.92 8.71 32.99
C GLN A 28 33.35 8.15 31.62
N SER A 29 34.61 7.70 31.48
CA SER A 29 35.14 7.10 30.25
C SER A 29 34.90 5.58 30.16
N ALA A 30 33.69 5.12 30.53
CA ALA A 30 33.34 3.69 30.58
C ALA A 30 31.88 3.36 30.19
N LYS A 31 31.10 4.30 29.64
CA LYS A 31 29.72 4.03 29.16
C LYS A 31 29.36 4.74 27.85
N MET A 32 30.33 4.86 26.93
CA MET A 32 30.12 5.50 25.61
C MET A 32 30.96 4.82 24.49
N ARG A 33 31.11 3.49 24.56
CA ARG A 33 31.82 2.69 23.54
C ARG A 33 31.09 1.42 23.06
N GLY A 34 29.95 1.04 23.65
CA GLY A 34 29.02 0.09 23.01
C GLY A 34 28.19 0.75 21.88
N SER A 35 27.87 2.04 22.05
CA SER A 35 26.88 2.80 21.29
C SER A 35 27.25 3.20 19.86
N SER A 36 28.11 2.45 19.16
CA SER A 36 28.36 2.64 17.73
C SER A 36 28.49 1.32 17.00
N GLN A 37 29.27 0.36 17.51
CA GLN A 37 29.37 -0.95 16.85
C GLN A 37 28.10 -1.78 17.05
N GLU A 38 27.49 -1.77 18.25
CA GLU A 38 26.24 -2.49 18.52
C GLU A 38 25.07 -1.91 17.72
N VAL A 39 25.00 -0.57 17.66
CA VAL A 39 24.00 0.17 16.86
C VAL A 39 24.15 -0.15 15.37
N ARG A 40 25.37 -0.07 14.82
CA ARG A 40 25.63 -0.42 13.42
C ARG A 40 25.31 -1.87 13.09
N VAL A 41 25.62 -2.82 13.97
CA VAL A 41 25.24 -4.23 13.77
C VAL A 41 23.72 -4.41 13.79
N ALA A 42 23.01 -3.66 14.63
CA ALA A 42 21.56 -3.65 14.64
C ALA A 42 20.96 -3.02 13.38
N GLU A 43 21.50 -1.89 12.90
CA GLU A 43 21.13 -1.22 11.65
C GLU A 43 21.39 -2.11 10.42
N GLU A 44 22.56 -2.78 10.36
CA GLU A 44 22.91 -3.72 9.29
C GLU A 44 21.95 -4.94 9.27
N SER A 45 21.54 -5.44 10.44
CA SER A 45 20.53 -6.51 10.55
C SER A 45 19.12 -6.03 10.16
N ALA A 46 18.69 -4.87 10.67
CA ALA A 46 17.39 -4.29 10.35
C ALA A 46 17.28 -3.96 8.86
N ARG A 47 18.35 -3.44 8.24
CA ARG A 47 18.44 -3.21 6.80
C ARG A 47 18.23 -4.49 5.98
N LYS A 48 18.81 -5.61 6.42
CA LYS A 48 18.68 -6.91 5.71
C LYS A 48 17.25 -7.47 5.82
N ASP A 49 16.65 -7.42 7.00
CA ASP A 49 15.28 -7.90 7.21
C ASP A 49 14.26 -6.98 6.50
N ALA A 50 14.50 -5.67 6.50
CA ALA A 50 13.75 -4.68 5.71
C ALA A 50 13.86 -4.90 4.20
N ASP A 51 15.06 -5.16 3.68
CA ASP A 51 15.27 -5.50 2.26
C ASP A 51 14.52 -6.79 1.89
N THR A 52 14.54 -7.80 2.75
CA THR A 52 13.78 -9.05 2.57
C THR A 52 12.26 -8.80 2.47
N LEU A 53 11.73 -7.90 3.31
CA LEU A 53 10.34 -7.47 3.24
C LEU A 53 10.06 -6.68 1.95
N LEU A 54 10.83 -5.64 1.65
CA LEU A 54 10.60 -4.77 0.49
C LEU A 54 10.70 -5.51 -0.85
N ARG A 55 11.63 -6.47 -1.00
CA ARG A 55 11.65 -7.36 -2.18
C ARG A 55 10.33 -8.10 -2.35
N SER A 56 9.78 -8.64 -1.26
CA SER A 56 8.53 -9.40 -1.28
C SER A 56 7.30 -8.55 -1.60
N VAL A 57 7.30 -7.30 -1.12
CA VAL A 57 6.20 -6.32 -1.30
C VAL A 57 6.23 -5.69 -2.70
N LEU A 58 7.41 -5.24 -3.16
CA LEU A 58 7.58 -4.37 -4.33
C LEU A 58 8.11 -5.09 -5.57
N THR A 59 8.44 -6.39 -5.48
CA THR A 59 9.03 -7.15 -6.58
C THR A 59 8.48 -8.57 -6.64
N GLN A 60 8.81 -9.31 -7.71
CA GLN A 60 8.47 -10.73 -7.84
C GLN A 60 9.42 -11.66 -7.05
N ASN A 61 10.32 -11.12 -6.22
CA ASN A 61 11.29 -11.89 -5.43
C ASN A 61 10.90 -11.94 -3.95
N ASP A 62 10.37 -13.06 -3.47
CA ASP A 62 10.05 -13.31 -2.06
C ASP A 62 11.14 -14.10 -1.30
N GLN A 63 12.35 -14.21 -1.87
CA GLN A 63 13.44 -14.99 -1.30
C GLN A 63 13.81 -14.52 0.10
N GLY A 64 13.79 -15.45 1.06
CA GLY A 64 14.12 -15.18 2.46
C GLY A 64 12.91 -14.82 3.32
N PHE A 65 11.79 -14.37 2.74
CA PHE A 65 10.59 -14.02 3.51
C PHE A 65 10.07 -15.21 4.33
N SER A 66 10.02 -16.40 3.72
CA SER A 66 9.58 -17.63 4.41
C SER A 66 10.52 -18.11 5.51
N ILE A 67 11.80 -17.72 5.46
CA ILE A 67 12.77 -17.99 6.53
C ILE A 67 12.53 -17.01 7.69
N LEU A 68 12.22 -15.76 7.39
CA LEU A 68 12.06 -14.66 8.34
C LEU A 68 10.69 -14.66 9.04
N TYR A 69 9.62 -15.00 8.31
CA TYR A 69 8.22 -15.00 8.79
C TYR A 69 7.60 -16.41 8.93
N GLY A 70 8.33 -17.47 8.59
CA GLY A 70 7.91 -18.88 8.72
C GLY A 70 6.86 -19.38 7.70
N LYS A 71 6.38 -18.51 6.80
CA LYS A 71 5.38 -18.76 5.74
C LYS A 71 5.72 -17.91 4.51
N SER A 72 5.26 -18.29 3.31
CA SER A 72 5.45 -17.41 2.14
C SER A 72 4.70 -16.08 2.31
N TYR A 73 5.13 -15.03 1.61
CA TYR A 73 4.51 -13.70 1.71
C TYR A 73 3.01 -13.73 1.35
N ASN A 74 2.64 -14.51 0.33
CA ASN A 74 1.23 -14.70 -0.07
C ASN A 74 0.40 -15.43 1.00
N GLN A 75 0.98 -16.38 1.74
CA GLN A 75 0.31 -17.05 2.86
C GLN A 75 0.21 -16.14 4.08
N TRP A 76 1.30 -15.46 4.44
CA TRP A 76 1.34 -14.54 5.58
C TRP A 76 0.34 -13.39 5.44
N THR A 77 0.25 -12.77 4.26
CA THR A 77 -0.76 -11.72 4.00
C THR A 77 -2.20 -12.25 4.13
N LYS A 78 -2.50 -13.41 3.54
CA LYS A 78 -3.83 -14.05 3.61
C LYS A 78 -4.24 -14.48 5.01
N GLU A 79 -3.31 -15.00 5.82
CA GLU A 79 -3.61 -15.54 7.15
C GLU A 79 -3.54 -14.49 8.26
N MET A 80 -2.59 -13.55 8.19
CA MET A 80 -2.27 -12.63 9.30
C MET A 80 -2.82 -11.22 9.10
N ILE A 81 -2.99 -10.78 7.84
CA ILE A 81 -3.20 -9.36 7.50
C ILE A 81 -4.59 -9.10 6.92
N PHE A 82 -5.02 -9.90 5.94
CA PHE A 82 -6.31 -9.70 5.28
C PHE A 82 -7.53 -9.91 6.20
N PRO A 83 -7.57 -10.89 7.13
CA PRO A 83 -8.78 -11.14 7.91
C PRO A 83 -9.25 -9.93 8.72
N SER A 84 -8.32 -9.21 9.35
CA SER A 84 -8.64 -8.01 10.14
C SER A 84 -9.02 -6.80 9.28
N GLN A 85 -8.55 -6.72 8.03
CA GLN A 85 -9.00 -5.71 7.06
C GLN A 85 -10.42 -6.00 6.56
N ILE A 86 -10.69 -7.27 6.23
CA ILE A 86 -12.01 -7.72 5.75
C ILE A 86 -13.06 -7.52 6.84
N GLU A 87 -12.77 -7.89 8.09
CA GLU A 87 -13.66 -7.66 9.23
C GLU A 87 -13.96 -6.17 9.44
N ALA A 88 -12.93 -5.32 9.44
CA ALA A 88 -13.08 -3.88 9.58
C ALA A 88 -13.93 -3.29 8.43
N ALA A 89 -13.62 -3.61 7.18
CA ALA A 89 -14.35 -3.10 6.01
C ALA A 89 -15.82 -3.52 6.00
N ILE A 90 -16.14 -4.77 6.37
CA ILE A 90 -17.53 -5.26 6.50
C ILE A 90 -18.29 -4.53 7.60
N LYS A 91 -17.63 -4.28 8.74
CA LYS A 91 -18.21 -3.57 9.87
C LYS A 91 -18.47 -2.10 9.53
N ASP A 92 -17.47 -1.41 9.00
CA ASP A 92 -17.49 0.04 8.77
C ASP A 92 -18.47 0.42 7.64
N ASN A 93 -18.61 -0.43 6.62
CA ASN A 93 -19.60 -0.27 5.56
C ASN A 93 -20.97 -0.90 5.89
N GLY A 94 -21.09 -1.65 6.99
CA GLY A 94 -22.34 -2.28 7.41
C GLY A 94 -22.85 -3.34 6.42
N TRP A 95 -21.95 -4.15 5.85
CA TRP A 95 -22.26 -5.24 4.91
C TRP A 95 -22.83 -6.50 5.60
N THR A 96 -23.72 -6.30 6.58
CA THR A 96 -24.34 -7.34 7.41
C THR A 96 -25.87 -7.34 7.26
N PRO A 97 -26.53 -8.51 7.12
CA PRO A 97 -25.93 -9.83 6.89
C PRO A 97 -25.31 -9.94 5.50
N ALA A 98 -24.23 -10.70 5.37
CA ALA A 98 -23.48 -10.85 4.12
C ALA A 98 -24.38 -11.24 2.92
N SER A 99 -25.41 -12.06 3.14
CA SER A 99 -26.37 -12.50 2.12
C SER A 99 -27.17 -11.38 1.46
N LYS A 100 -27.31 -10.21 2.10
CA LYS A 100 -27.90 -9.01 1.48
C LYS A 100 -26.98 -8.40 0.43
N TYR A 101 -25.68 -8.64 0.54
CA TYR A 101 -24.61 -8.08 -0.29
C TYR A 101 -23.88 -9.16 -1.11
N THR A 102 -24.42 -10.38 -1.15
CA THR A 102 -23.95 -11.46 -2.00
C THR A 102 -24.53 -11.31 -3.40
N TYR A 103 -23.72 -10.86 -4.35
CA TYR A 103 -24.16 -10.58 -5.72
C TYR A 103 -23.31 -11.31 -6.76
N GLN A 104 -23.94 -11.58 -7.90
CA GLN A 104 -23.23 -11.74 -9.16
C GLN A 104 -22.96 -10.31 -9.62
N TYR A 105 -21.70 -9.89 -9.61
CA TYR A 105 -21.36 -8.50 -9.91
C TYR A 105 -21.37 -8.24 -11.41
N ALA A 106 -20.84 -9.16 -12.21
CA ALA A 106 -20.92 -9.14 -13.67
C ALA A 106 -21.46 -10.46 -14.23
N LYS A 107 -22.11 -10.38 -15.39
CA LYS A 107 -22.75 -11.52 -16.04
C LYS A 107 -21.72 -12.60 -16.40
N GLY A 108 -22.00 -13.84 -16.03
CA GLY A 108 -21.11 -14.98 -16.25
C GLY A 108 -20.07 -15.20 -15.14
N PHE A 109 -19.89 -14.25 -14.21
CA PHE A 109 -19.10 -14.46 -13.00
C PHE A 109 -19.91 -15.20 -11.93
N GLU A 110 -19.24 -15.74 -10.93
CA GLU A 110 -19.90 -16.36 -9.77
C GLU A 110 -20.54 -15.32 -8.83
N LYS A 111 -21.38 -15.79 -7.90
CA LYS A 111 -21.93 -14.96 -6.83
C LYS A 111 -20.94 -14.89 -5.67
N LEU A 112 -20.54 -13.69 -5.28
CA LEU A 112 -19.54 -13.46 -4.23
C LEU A 112 -20.14 -12.74 -3.04
N THR A 113 -19.78 -13.20 -1.84
CA THR A 113 -19.99 -12.47 -0.59
C THR A 113 -19.03 -11.26 -0.49
N PRO A 114 -19.33 -10.27 0.36
CA PRO A 114 -18.41 -9.17 0.64
C PRO A 114 -17.00 -9.64 1.02
N SER A 115 -16.89 -10.67 1.86
CA SER A 115 -15.59 -11.22 2.28
C SER A 115 -14.76 -11.76 1.12
N GLU A 116 -15.39 -12.38 0.12
CA GLU A 116 -14.71 -12.93 -1.05
C GLU A 116 -14.30 -11.84 -2.05
N VAL A 117 -15.14 -10.81 -2.25
CA VAL A 117 -14.78 -9.63 -3.05
C VAL A 117 -13.57 -8.93 -2.43
N LEU A 118 -13.63 -8.62 -1.13
CA LEU A 118 -12.54 -7.97 -0.39
C LEU A 118 -11.26 -8.82 -0.37
N GLY A 119 -11.38 -10.14 -0.20
CA GLY A 119 -10.23 -11.04 -0.22
C GLY A 119 -9.51 -11.06 -1.57
N ARG A 120 -10.26 -11.04 -2.69
CA ARG A 120 -9.70 -10.95 -4.04
C ARG A 120 -9.11 -9.56 -4.31
N PHE A 121 -9.82 -8.51 -3.94
CA PHE A 121 -9.32 -7.13 -4.02
C PHE A 121 -7.98 -6.95 -3.29
N LEU A 122 -7.88 -7.40 -2.04
CA LEU A 122 -6.65 -7.29 -1.24
C LEU A 122 -5.50 -8.14 -1.81
N GLU A 123 -5.80 -9.32 -2.35
CA GLU A 123 -4.82 -10.14 -3.07
C GLU A 123 -4.29 -9.44 -4.32
N THR A 124 -5.18 -8.99 -5.20
CA THR A 124 -4.79 -8.30 -6.44
C THR A 124 -4.05 -6.99 -6.14
N ARG A 125 -4.51 -6.20 -5.15
CA ARG A 125 -3.81 -4.97 -4.73
C ARG A 125 -2.41 -5.26 -4.16
N ARG A 126 -2.23 -6.34 -3.39
CA ARG A 126 -0.91 -6.79 -2.92
C ARG A 126 0.01 -7.13 -4.09
N ASP A 127 -0.52 -7.80 -5.11
CA ASP A 127 0.29 -8.27 -6.23
C ASP A 127 0.62 -7.14 -7.22
N ASN A 128 -0.26 -6.16 -7.41
CA ASN A 128 0.01 -4.94 -8.20
C ASN A 128 1.15 -4.09 -7.61
N LEU A 129 1.43 -4.16 -6.30
CA LEU A 129 2.61 -3.49 -5.71
C LEU A 129 3.93 -4.03 -6.30
N LYS A 130 3.93 -5.25 -6.85
CA LYS A 130 5.13 -5.88 -7.44
C LYS A 130 5.50 -5.30 -8.80
N ASP A 131 4.64 -4.48 -9.40
CA ASP A 131 4.91 -3.76 -10.65
C ASP A 131 5.81 -2.53 -10.43
N ILE A 132 5.93 -2.06 -9.19
CA ILE A 132 6.84 -0.97 -8.78
C ILE A 132 8.31 -1.33 -9.08
N LYS A 133 8.71 -2.58 -8.82
CA LYS A 133 10.01 -3.22 -9.11
C LYS A 133 11.26 -2.62 -8.45
N GLU A 134 11.36 -1.31 -8.33
CA GLU A 134 12.57 -0.59 -7.93
C GLU A 134 12.35 0.26 -6.68
N TYR A 135 13.29 0.17 -5.73
CA TYR A 135 13.35 0.99 -4.52
C TYR A 135 14.80 1.18 -4.06
N GLU A 136 15.07 2.27 -3.34
CA GLU A 136 16.36 2.54 -2.70
C GLU A 136 16.20 2.70 -1.18
N LEU A 137 16.83 1.84 -0.38
CA LEU A 137 16.87 1.94 1.08
C LEU A 137 17.83 3.06 1.55
N THR A 138 17.31 4.28 1.66
CA THR A 138 18.09 5.48 2.01
C THR A 138 18.49 5.52 3.49
N LYS A 139 17.62 5.12 4.42
CA LYS A 139 17.84 5.26 5.86
C LYS A 139 17.39 4.05 6.66
N VAL A 140 18.12 3.74 7.72
CA VAL A 140 17.74 2.80 8.77
C VAL A 140 18.20 3.40 10.09
N GLU A 141 17.28 3.62 11.03
CA GLU A 141 17.56 4.13 12.37
C GLU A 141 17.05 3.13 13.40
N VAL A 142 17.92 2.67 14.30
CA VAL A 142 17.54 1.74 15.37
C VAL A 142 17.54 2.44 16.73
N LEU A 143 16.42 2.30 17.45
CA LEU A 143 16.27 2.72 18.84
C LEU A 143 15.65 1.57 19.65
N ASP A 144 16.43 1.02 20.57
CA ASP A 144 16.10 -0.17 21.35
C ASP A 144 15.64 -1.34 20.44
N ASP A 145 14.43 -1.86 20.63
CA ASP A 145 13.83 -2.93 19.82
C ASP A 145 12.93 -2.42 18.68
N LYS A 146 13.12 -1.16 18.24
CA LYS A 146 12.45 -0.56 17.07
C LYS A 146 13.44 -0.09 16.02
N ALA A 147 13.10 -0.29 14.75
CA ALA A 147 13.85 0.22 13.62
C ALA A 147 12.93 0.98 12.67
N THR A 148 13.21 2.26 12.43
CA THR A 148 12.54 3.04 11.38
C THR A 148 13.33 2.90 10.10
N ILE A 149 12.64 2.43 9.05
CA ILE A 149 13.19 2.21 7.71
C ILE A 149 12.66 3.31 6.81
N THR A 150 13.55 3.95 6.03
CA THR A 150 13.17 4.91 4.99
C THR A 150 13.71 4.44 3.65
N PHE A 151 12.87 4.54 2.62
CA PHE A 151 13.24 4.21 1.24
C PHE A 151 12.60 5.18 0.25
N ILE A 152 13.18 5.28 -0.94
CA ILE A 152 12.60 5.99 -2.09
C ILE A 152 12.08 4.95 -3.09
N SER A 153 10.90 5.18 -3.66
CA SER A 153 10.24 4.26 -4.60
C SER A 153 9.22 5.00 -5.46
N HIS A 154 8.88 4.45 -6.63
CA HIS A 154 7.60 4.79 -7.26
C HIS A 154 6.44 4.29 -6.39
N GLN A 155 5.27 4.90 -6.56
CA GLN A 155 4.02 4.51 -5.91
C GLN A 155 3.01 4.10 -7.00
N ILE A 156 1.94 3.42 -6.61
CA ILE A 156 0.79 3.23 -7.50
C ILE A 156 0.01 4.56 -7.56
N ASN A 157 -0.26 5.09 -8.75
CA ASN A 157 -1.11 6.26 -8.94
C ASN A 157 -2.58 5.87 -8.72
N ASN A 158 -3.08 6.03 -7.49
CA ASN A 158 -4.43 5.62 -7.12
C ASN A 158 -5.50 6.51 -7.75
N THR A 159 -5.19 7.76 -8.12
CA THR A 159 -6.06 8.62 -8.91
C THR A 159 -6.31 8.04 -10.31
N ALA A 160 -5.28 7.51 -10.95
CA ALA A 160 -5.38 6.83 -12.23
C ALA A 160 -6.19 5.52 -12.13
N ILE A 161 -5.95 4.71 -11.09
CA ILE A 161 -6.76 3.53 -10.80
C ILE A 161 -8.24 3.89 -10.63
N ALA A 162 -8.56 4.89 -9.81
CA ALA A 162 -9.96 5.29 -9.58
C ALA A 162 -10.66 5.70 -10.89
N ASN A 163 -9.96 6.40 -11.78
CA ASN A 163 -10.46 6.77 -13.10
C ASN A 163 -10.60 5.56 -14.05
N ALA A 164 -9.69 4.58 -13.99
CA ALA A 164 -9.78 3.33 -14.74
C ALA A 164 -11.02 2.53 -14.31
N ILE A 165 -11.20 2.30 -13.00
CA ILE A 165 -12.34 1.56 -12.45
C ILE A 165 -13.67 2.28 -12.75
N ASN A 166 -13.71 3.61 -12.63
CA ASN A 166 -14.90 4.37 -13.01
C ASN A 166 -15.21 4.27 -14.52
N SER A 167 -14.20 4.25 -15.39
CA SER A 167 -14.38 4.06 -16.83
C SER A 167 -14.96 2.67 -17.14
N ILE A 168 -14.41 1.61 -16.52
CA ILE A 168 -14.91 0.23 -16.65
C ILE A 168 -16.35 0.13 -16.14
N TYR A 169 -16.64 0.73 -14.99
CA TYR A 169 -17.98 0.76 -14.41
C TYR A 169 -19.01 1.40 -15.36
N LEU A 170 -18.64 2.49 -16.03
CA LEU A 170 -19.51 3.16 -17.01
C LEU A 170 -19.72 2.35 -18.29
N VAL A 171 -18.69 1.67 -18.80
CA VAL A 171 -18.80 0.78 -19.97
C VAL A 171 -19.74 -0.38 -19.64
N LEU A 172 -19.50 -1.08 -18.53
CA LEU A 172 -20.27 -2.27 -18.17
C LEU A 172 -21.65 -1.96 -17.53
N ALA A 173 -22.01 -0.68 -17.37
CA ALA A 173 -23.28 -0.27 -16.76
C ALA A 173 -24.51 -0.67 -17.57
N ASP A 174 -24.42 -0.71 -18.91
CA ASP A 174 -25.56 -1.00 -19.80
C ASP A 174 -25.84 -2.50 -19.94
N GLY A 175 -26.00 -3.18 -18.79
CA GLY A 175 -26.45 -4.57 -18.70
C GLY A 175 -25.35 -5.64 -18.63
N HIS A 176 -24.08 -5.27 -18.42
CA HIS A 176 -22.98 -6.24 -18.24
C HIS A 176 -22.68 -6.49 -16.75
N ILE A 177 -22.86 -5.49 -15.89
CA ILE A 177 -22.81 -5.62 -14.42
C ILE A 177 -24.20 -5.97 -13.88
N ASP A 178 -24.40 -7.22 -13.48
CA ASP A 178 -25.68 -7.76 -12.98
C ASP A 178 -26.15 -7.06 -11.67
N VAL A 179 -25.22 -6.51 -10.87
CA VAL A 179 -25.58 -5.76 -9.65
C VAL A 179 -26.27 -4.42 -9.94
N PHE A 180 -26.27 -3.90 -11.18
CA PHE A 180 -27.06 -2.69 -11.51
C PHE A 180 -28.57 -2.87 -11.28
N ALA A 181 -29.10 -4.08 -11.43
CA ALA A 181 -30.51 -4.35 -11.12
C ALA A 181 -30.85 -4.21 -9.62
N ALA A 182 -29.83 -4.24 -8.75
CA ALA A 182 -29.94 -3.91 -7.32
C ALA A 182 -29.61 -2.45 -7.03
N LEU A 183 -28.54 -1.90 -7.65
CA LEU A 183 -28.17 -0.48 -7.54
C LEU A 183 -29.30 0.44 -7.98
N ASN A 184 -29.91 0.22 -9.16
CA ASN A 184 -31.02 1.03 -9.69
C ASN A 184 -32.32 0.92 -8.86
N LYS A 185 -32.40 -0.01 -7.90
CA LYS A 185 -33.49 -0.11 -6.92
C LYS A 185 -33.18 0.61 -5.62
N ALA A 186 -31.90 0.82 -5.30
CA ALA A 186 -31.48 1.73 -4.25
C ALA A 186 -31.59 3.17 -4.81
N ASN A 187 -32.25 4.05 -4.07
CA ASN A 187 -32.42 5.44 -4.51
C ASN A 187 -31.04 6.15 -4.56
N GLU A 188 -30.84 7.12 -5.44
CA GLU A 188 -29.55 7.82 -5.63
C GLU A 188 -29.04 8.50 -4.34
N THR A 189 -29.96 8.85 -3.43
CA THR A 189 -29.64 9.43 -2.11
C THR A 189 -29.39 8.39 -1.02
N ASP A 190 -29.46 7.09 -1.31
CA ASP A 190 -29.40 6.03 -0.31
C ASP A 190 -27.96 5.67 0.08
N SER A 191 -27.76 5.50 1.38
CA SER A 191 -26.57 4.85 1.95
C SER A 191 -26.33 3.44 1.37
N GLU A 192 -27.38 2.71 1.02
CA GLU A 192 -27.29 1.36 0.46
C GLU A 192 -26.76 1.34 -0.97
N PHE A 193 -27.07 2.36 -1.78
CA PHE A 193 -26.47 2.53 -3.11
C PHE A 193 -24.95 2.65 -3.00
N LYS A 194 -24.47 3.50 -2.08
CA LYS A 194 -23.02 3.71 -1.85
C LYS A 194 -22.31 2.43 -1.39
N LYS A 195 -22.94 1.65 -0.51
CA LYS A 195 -22.41 0.35 -0.03
C LYS A 195 -22.24 -0.67 -1.15
N LEU A 196 -23.21 -0.76 -2.06
CA LEU A 196 -23.17 -1.68 -3.20
C LEU A 196 -22.18 -1.19 -4.27
N HIS A 197 -22.14 0.12 -4.51
CA HIS A 197 -21.20 0.72 -5.46
C HIS A 197 -19.74 0.52 -5.02
N MET A 198 -19.45 0.61 -3.72
CA MET A 198 -18.10 0.31 -3.20
C MET A 198 -17.70 -1.15 -3.45
N LEU A 199 -18.56 -2.14 -3.13
CA LEU A 199 -18.28 -3.55 -3.44
C LEU A 199 -18.15 -3.81 -4.95
N ALA A 200 -18.94 -3.11 -5.78
CA ALA A 200 -18.80 -3.20 -7.22
C ALA A 200 -17.44 -2.64 -7.70
N SER A 201 -16.96 -1.55 -7.11
CA SER A 201 -15.63 -1.00 -7.40
C SER A 201 -14.50 -1.93 -6.97
N ASP A 202 -14.59 -2.53 -5.78
CA ASP A 202 -13.62 -3.55 -5.30
C ASP A 202 -13.63 -4.81 -6.20
N PHE A 203 -14.82 -5.22 -6.67
CA PHE A 203 -14.96 -6.29 -7.66
C PHE A 203 -14.29 -5.94 -8.99
N LEU A 204 -14.57 -4.75 -9.53
CA LEU A 204 -14.02 -4.31 -10.81
C LEU A 204 -12.51 -4.12 -10.75
N TYR A 205 -11.97 -3.66 -9.61
CA TYR A 205 -10.52 -3.62 -9.39
C TYR A 205 -9.91 -5.01 -9.55
N TYR A 206 -10.39 -6.01 -8.80
CA TYR A 206 -9.76 -7.33 -8.88
C TYR A 206 -10.01 -7.96 -10.26
N ALA A 207 -11.19 -7.78 -10.85
CA ALA A 207 -11.53 -8.39 -12.15
C ALA A 207 -10.70 -7.81 -13.30
N ASN A 208 -10.43 -6.50 -13.28
CA ASN A 208 -9.58 -5.82 -14.24
C ASN A 208 -8.11 -6.28 -14.17
N PHE A 209 -7.50 -6.18 -12.99
CA PHE A 209 -6.09 -6.50 -12.78
C PHE A 209 -5.80 -8.01 -12.64
N SER A 210 -6.82 -8.87 -12.75
CA SER A 210 -6.68 -10.33 -12.85
C SER A 210 -7.02 -10.86 -14.25
N ASP A 211 -6.97 -10.01 -15.28
CA ASP A 211 -7.29 -10.30 -16.69
C ASP A 211 -8.71 -10.86 -16.96
N LEU A 212 -9.63 -10.85 -15.98
CA LEU A 212 -10.96 -11.44 -16.13
C LEU A 212 -11.90 -10.62 -17.04
N LEU A 213 -11.51 -9.38 -17.35
CA LEU A 213 -12.21 -8.47 -18.26
C LEU A 213 -11.53 -8.33 -19.63
N SER A 214 -10.42 -9.05 -19.88
CA SER A 214 -9.56 -8.87 -21.07
C SER A 214 -10.23 -9.19 -22.41
N ASP A 215 -11.27 -10.03 -22.42
CA ASP A 215 -12.05 -10.36 -23.62
C ASP A 215 -13.11 -9.30 -23.98
N ASP A 216 -13.37 -8.34 -23.09
CA ASP A 216 -14.33 -7.25 -23.35
C ASP A 216 -13.68 -6.14 -24.19
N LYS A 217 -14.09 -6.06 -25.46
CA LYS A 217 -13.50 -5.15 -26.46
C LYS A 217 -13.85 -3.69 -26.23
N GLU A 218 -14.80 -3.39 -25.33
CA GLU A 218 -15.17 -2.03 -24.98
C GLU A 218 -14.29 -1.48 -23.85
N ILE A 219 -13.55 -2.35 -23.14
CA ILE A 219 -12.57 -1.98 -22.12
C ILE A 219 -11.20 -1.78 -22.81
N PRO A 220 -10.58 -0.58 -22.75
CA PRO A 220 -9.29 -0.35 -23.37
C PRO A 220 -8.17 -1.12 -22.67
N SER A 221 -7.36 -1.89 -23.39
CA SER A 221 -6.34 -2.77 -22.77
C SER A 221 -5.30 -2.06 -21.89
N TYR A 222 -5.11 -0.75 -22.02
CA TYR A 222 -4.19 0.00 -21.15
C TYR A 222 -4.75 0.19 -19.72
N VAL A 223 -6.05 -0.03 -19.47
CA VAL A 223 -6.61 0.13 -18.11
C VAL A 223 -6.34 -1.08 -17.21
N SER A 224 -5.88 -2.21 -17.75
CA SER A 224 -5.48 -3.39 -16.97
C SER A 224 -4.00 -3.39 -16.55
N GLU A 225 -3.20 -2.40 -16.98
CA GLU A 225 -1.83 -2.20 -16.51
C GLU A 225 -1.81 -1.35 -15.24
N THR A 226 -1.03 -1.74 -14.22
CA THR A 226 -0.88 -0.98 -12.97
C THR A 226 -0.26 0.39 -13.26
N PRO A 227 -0.96 1.52 -13.02
CA PRO A 227 -0.41 2.84 -13.26
C PRO A 227 0.50 3.24 -12.09
N LEU A 228 1.75 3.55 -12.38
CA LEU A 228 2.72 4.07 -11.42
C LEU A 228 2.81 5.59 -11.49
N THR A 229 3.34 6.20 -10.43
CA THR A 229 3.66 7.63 -10.41
C THR A 229 4.80 8.00 -11.35
N GLU A 230 4.77 9.20 -11.93
CA GLU A 230 5.92 9.77 -12.64
C GLU A 230 7.09 10.03 -11.68
N GLY A 231 6.79 10.54 -10.48
CA GLY A 231 7.76 10.76 -9.41
C GLY A 231 8.08 9.51 -8.60
N SER A 232 9.23 9.56 -7.91
CA SER A 232 9.57 8.66 -6.80
C SER A 232 9.46 9.41 -5.48
N TYR A 233 9.00 8.74 -4.43
CA TYR A 233 8.61 9.33 -3.15
C TYR A 233 9.35 8.67 -2.00
N GLU A 234 9.66 9.45 -0.97
CA GLU A 234 10.18 8.94 0.30
C GLU A 234 9.05 8.33 1.13
N ILE A 235 9.21 7.08 1.53
CA ILE A 235 8.26 6.30 2.34
C ILE A 235 9.02 5.78 3.56
N SER A 236 8.38 5.79 4.74
CA SER A 236 8.97 5.25 5.96
C SER A 236 8.01 4.30 6.69
N PHE A 237 8.57 3.24 7.29
CA PHE A 237 7.81 2.29 8.11
C PHE A 237 8.67 1.74 9.25
N ASP A 238 8.02 1.29 10.32
CA ASP A 238 8.69 0.74 11.49
C ASP A 238 8.66 -0.80 11.53
N LEU A 239 9.81 -1.39 11.86
CA LEU A 239 9.98 -2.80 12.23
C LEU A 239 10.19 -2.93 13.75
N GLU A 240 9.74 -4.04 14.31
CA GLU A 240 9.94 -4.40 15.72
C GLU A 240 10.79 -5.66 15.84
N LYS A 241 11.69 -5.69 16.82
CA LYS A 241 12.60 -6.82 17.03
C LYS A 241 11.90 -7.97 17.76
N ASN A 242 12.00 -9.18 17.20
CA ASN A 242 11.46 -10.39 17.82
C ASN A 242 12.48 -11.06 18.77
N SER A 243 12.03 -12.08 19.51
CA SER A 243 12.85 -12.83 20.47
C SER A 243 14.01 -13.63 19.85
N GLN A 244 14.04 -13.80 18.53
CA GLN A 244 15.13 -14.43 17.78
C GLN A 244 16.14 -13.40 17.24
N GLY A 245 15.88 -12.10 17.45
CA GLY A 245 16.73 -10.99 17.00
C GLY A 245 16.41 -10.45 15.61
N HIS A 246 15.36 -10.96 14.95
CA HIS A 246 14.89 -10.53 13.63
C HIS A 246 13.97 -9.32 13.71
N TRP A 247 13.98 -8.47 12.69
CA TRP A 247 13.17 -7.26 12.60
C TRP A 247 11.95 -7.49 11.71
N LEU A 248 10.75 -7.49 12.30
CA LEU A 248 9.51 -7.86 11.62
C LEU A 248 8.51 -6.70 11.60
N ILE A 249 7.73 -6.60 10.52
CA ILE A 249 6.68 -5.59 10.41
C ILE A 249 5.43 -6.04 11.17
N SER A 250 4.81 -5.11 11.90
CA SER A 250 3.50 -5.35 12.54
C SER A 250 2.37 -5.25 11.52
N ASP A 251 1.22 -5.87 11.81
CA ASP A 251 0.01 -5.78 10.95
C ASP A 251 -0.40 -4.32 10.69
N LYS A 252 -0.34 -3.47 11.71
CA LYS A 252 -0.62 -2.04 11.59
C LYS A 252 0.39 -1.33 10.67
N ASN A 253 1.69 -1.57 10.85
CA ASN A 253 2.71 -0.89 10.07
C ASN A 253 2.70 -1.37 8.61
N TYR A 254 2.37 -2.64 8.36
CA TYR A 254 2.18 -3.15 7.01
C TYR A 254 0.99 -2.50 6.30
N LYS A 255 -0.14 -2.31 6.99
CA LYS A 255 -1.30 -1.57 6.45
C LYS A 255 -0.94 -0.14 6.08
N ASN A 256 -0.18 0.54 6.93
CA ASN A 256 0.33 1.88 6.66
C ASN A 256 1.26 1.86 5.42
N LEU A 257 2.26 0.98 5.37
CA LEU A 257 3.15 0.83 4.20
C LEU A 257 2.37 0.61 2.89
N VAL A 258 1.36 -0.27 2.88
CA VAL A 258 0.50 -0.52 1.71
C VAL A 258 -0.43 0.66 1.37
N SER A 259 -0.68 1.56 2.33
CA SER A 259 -1.38 2.82 2.10
C SER A 259 -0.44 3.91 1.56
N ASP A 260 0.77 4.00 2.11
CA ASP A 260 1.80 4.97 1.73
C ASP A 260 2.47 4.62 0.37
N LEU A 261 2.26 3.40 -0.12
CA LEU A 261 2.57 2.98 -1.49
C LEU A 261 1.48 3.35 -2.52
N LEU A 262 0.36 3.95 -2.08
CA LEU A 262 -0.63 4.55 -2.97
C LEU A 262 -0.51 6.08 -2.98
N ASN A 263 -0.34 6.64 -4.18
CA ASN A 263 -0.32 8.09 -4.39
C ASN A 263 -1.73 8.62 -4.71
N TYR A 264 -2.12 9.70 -4.02
CA TYR A 264 -3.40 10.39 -4.20
C TYR A 264 -3.24 11.84 -4.73
N ASP A 265 -2.00 12.30 -4.91
CA ASP A 265 -1.66 13.69 -5.24
C ASP A 265 -1.35 13.89 -6.73
N GLU A 266 -0.72 12.90 -7.39
CA GLU A 266 -0.53 12.88 -8.83
C GLU A 266 -1.88 12.72 -9.55
N LYS A 267 -1.99 13.39 -10.70
CA LYS A 267 -3.19 13.34 -11.54
C LYS A 267 -3.22 12.03 -12.31
N ALA A 268 -4.40 11.56 -12.69
CA ALA A 268 -4.55 10.40 -13.57
C ALA A 268 -3.92 10.55 -14.97
N SER A 269 -3.54 11.77 -15.38
CA SER A 269 -2.81 12.05 -16.62
C SER A 269 -1.28 12.01 -16.47
N GLN A 270 -0.78 11.75 -15.25
CA GLN A 270 0.63 11.68 -14.88
C GLN A 270 0.88 10.25 -14.43
N VAL A 271 1.16 9.37 -15.40
CA VAL A 271 1.33 7.94 -15.14
C VAL A 271 2.52 7.41 -15.92
N SER A 272 3.31 6.59 -15.24
CA SER A 272 4.25 5.67 -15.88
C SER A 272 3.64 4.28 -15.85
N TYR A 273 3.78 3.53 -16.94
CA TYR A 273 3.41 2.12 -16.99
C TYR A 273 4.68 1.29 -16.94
N ALA A 274 4.69 0.23 -16.14
CA ALA A 274 5.89 -0.57 -15.92
C ALA A 274 6.26 -1.34 -17.20
N ASP A 275 7.33 -0.90 -17.88
CA ASP A 275 7.77 -1.34 -19.21
C ASP A 275 7.51 -2.83 -19.49
N THR A 276 6.55 -3.12 -20.38
CA THR A 276 6.16 -4.50 -20.78
C THR A 276 7.08 -5.08 -21.85
N THR A 277 8.30 -4.56 -21.99
CA THR A 277 9.31 -4.95 -22.97
C THR A 277 10.11 -6.21 -22.57
N ALA A 278 9.38 -7.31 -22.33
CA ALA A 278 9.91 -8.67 -22.25
C ALA A 278 9.25 -9.64 -23.26
N LYS A 279 8.68 -9.13 -24.36
CA LYS A 279 8.25 -9.94 -25.51
C LYS A 279 8.80 -9.43 -26.84
N THR A 280 9.64 -10.28 -27.44
CA THR A 280 10.10 -10.30 -28.85
C THR A 280 10.98 -9.17 -29.38
N SER A 281 12.28 -9.47 -29.45
CA SER A 281 13.08 -9.18 -30.65
C SER A 281 13.94 -10.40 -31.03
N SER A 282 13.27 -11.54 -31.29
CA SER A 282 13.88 -12.62 -32.08
C SER A 282 13.75 -12.22 -33.55
N SER A 283 14.87 -11.85 -34.16
CA SER A 283 14.94 -11.45 -35.56
C SER A 283 14.55 -12.61 -36.47
N ARG A 284 13.56 -12.37 -37.35
CA ARG A 284 13.50 -13.10 -38.61
C ARG A 284 14.71 -12.66 -39.43
N GLU A 285 15.71 -13.52 -39.56
CA GLU A 285 16.65 -13.41 -40.66
C GLU A 285 15.97 -13.95 -41.92
N ASP A 286 15.85 -13.10 -42.93
CA ASP A 286 15.51 -13.54 -44.29
C ASP A 286 16.71 -14.29 -44.89
N LYS A 287 16.50 -15.54 -45.33
CA LYS A 287 17.27 -16.23 -46.37
C LYS A 287 16.57 -17.50 -46.87
#